data_AF-A0A7W4J8R8-F1
#
_entry.id   AF-A0A7W4J8R8-F1
#
_cell.length_a   1.000
_cell.length_b   1.000
_cell.length_c   1.000
_cell.angle_alpha   90.00
_cell.angle_beta   90.00
_cell.angle_gamma   90.00
#
_symmetry.space_group_name_H-M   'P 1'
#
loop_
_entity.id
_entity.type
_entity.pdbx_description
1 polymer ?
#
loop_
_entity_poly.entity_id
_entity_poly.type
_entity_poly.pdbx_seq_one_letter_code
_entity_poly.pdbx_strand_id
1 'polypeptide(L)'
;MNLADFNTSIRAAIDFYTAQGLWQSSVYTCALPRSASFNQLALTTRDYAPVYEKGLALSHYNFLLSDLSFFQFSHTSETEYALAYYPNPRLSGSPAALDEYRSYEKERDEGHWSDEEFAELASAIPVRTFIPRIRFEYSEKQYKNVRHPGAHFHIGMSGEDRWASARKLSPLTFALLMAKHYHPVNWWAGSRFSHPVEDQNLLFETCLDRKLIAALQVDGVSQFLSEDERMGFHFAALHGAVTT
;
A
#
# COMPACT_ATOMS: atom_id res chain seq x y z
N MET A 1 -17.75 -2.57 3.61
CA MET A 1 -17.54 -1.16 3.24
C MET A 1 -18.28 -0.88 1.95
N ASN A 2 -19.29 -0.03 1.96
CA ASN A 2 -20.00 0.34 0.73
C ASN A 2 -19.05 1.05 -0.27
N LEU A 3 -19.44 1.07 -1.55
CA LEU A 3 -18.60 1.61 -2.62
C LEU A 3 -18.33 3.12 -2.47
N ALA A 4 -19.28 3.89 -1.93
CA ALA A 4 -19.12 5.33 -1.75
C ALA A 4 -18.04 5.66 -0.71
N ASP A 5 -18.05 4.95 0.43
CA ASP A 5 -17.03 5.07 1.46
C ASP A 5 -15.67 4.59 0.96
N PHE A 6 -15.64 3.49 0.20
CA PHE A 6 -14.42 2.97 -0.42
C PHE A 6 -13.78 4.02 -1.34
N ASN A 7 -14.55 4.60 -2.26
CA ASN A 7 -14.06 5.64 -3.17
C ASN A 7 -13.67 6.95 -2.46
N THR A 8 -14.36 7.28 -1.37
CA THR A 8 -13.98 8.42 -0.52
C THR A 8 -12.63 8.16 0.16
N SER A 9 -12.42 6.94 0.64
CA SER A 9 -11.14 6.52 1.24
C SER A 9 -9.99 6.52 0.24
N ILE A 10 -10.22 6.18 -1.04
CA ILE A 10 -9.20 6.28 -2.11
C ILE A 10 -8.76 7.74 -2.29
N ARG A 11 -9.72 8.68 -2.37
CA ARG A 11 -9.41 10.11 -2.51
C ARG A 11 -8.66 10.63 -1.30
N ALA A 12 -9.07 10.25 -0.09
CA ALA A 12 -8.35 10.61 1.13
C ALA A 12 -6.91 10.05 1.17
N ALA A 13 -6.67 8.87 0.60
CA ALA A 13 -5.31 8.31 0.47
C ALA A 13 -4.45 9.14 -0.49
N ILE A 14 -5.01 9.56 -1.63
CA ILE A 14 -4.36 10.45 -2.59
C ILE A 14 -4.02 11.79 -1.91
N ASP A 15 -5.01 12.43 -1.27
CA ASP A 15 -4.82 13.71 -0.58
C ASP A 15 -3.73 13.62 0.50
N PHE A 16 -3.68 12.48 1.22
CA PHE A 16 -2.62 12.22 2.18
C PHE A 16 -1.24 12.19 1.50
N TYR A 17 -1.03 11.37 0.46
CA TYR A 17 0.27 11.29 -0.21
C TYR A 17 0.67 12.60 -0.90
N THR A 18 -0.30 13.38 -1.40
CA THR A 18 -0.07 14.74 -1.90
C THR A 18 0.44 15.65 -0.80
N ALA A 19 -0.21 15.67 0.36
CA ALA A 19 0.22 16.47 1.50
C ALA A 19 1.58 16.06 2.07
N GLN A 20 2.00 14.81 1.86
CA GLN A 20 3.34 14.32 2.24
C GLN A 20 4.42 14.59 1.17
N GLY A 21 4.08 15.21 0.04
CA GLY A 21 5.01 15.44 -1.07
C GLY A 21 5.49 14.15 -1.74
N LEU A 22 4.71 13.06 -1.63
CA LEU A 22 5.06 11.73 -2.14
C LEU A 22 4.24 11.34 -3.36
N TRP A 23 3.11 11.99 -3.62
CA TRP A 23 2.27 11.73 -4.79
C TRP A 23 2.97 12.17 -6.09
N GLN A 24 2.85 11.33 -7.13
CA GLN A 24 3.33 11.64 -8.48
C GLN A 24 2.18 11.88 -9.44
N SER A 25 1.24 10.94 -9.54
CA SER A 25 0.11 11.02 -10.47
C SER A 25 -1.03 10.09 -10.04
N SER A 26 -2.23 10.32 -10.57
CA SER A 26 -3.41 9.49 -10.36
C SER A 26 -4.03 9.10 -11.69
N VAL A 27 -4.46 7.85 -11.83
CA VAL A 27 -5.24 7.37 -12.99
C VAL A 27 -6.69 7.11 -12.60
N TYR A 28 -6.91 6.46 -11.45
CA TYR A 28 -8.25 6.19 -10.92
C TYR A 28 -8.39 6.72 -9.50
N THR A 29 -9.34 7.64 -9.30
CA THR A 29 -9.72 8.17 -7.98
C THR A 29 -10.89 7.39 -7.33
N CYS A 30 -11.23 6.24 -7.90
CA CYS A 30 -12.28 5.33 -7.46
C CYS A 30 -11.81 3.87 -7.61
N ALA A 31 -12.64 2.91 -7.20
CA ALA A 31 -12.34 1.49 -7.28
C ALA A 31 -11.92 1.08 -8.69
N LEU A 32 -10.78 0.42 -8.78
CA LEU A 32 -10.16 -0.01 -10.01
C LEU A 32 -10.99 -1.14 -10.67
N PRO A 33 -11.30 -1.04 -11.98
CA PRO A 33 -11.96 -2.12 -12.70
C PRO A 33 -11.04 -3.35 -12.81
N ARG A 34 -11.64 -4.52 -13.02
CA ARG A 34 -10.87 -5.76 -13.24
C ARG A 34 -10.10 -5.70 -14.57
N SER A 35 -8.85 -6.14 -14.56
CA SER A 35 -8.02 -6.32 -15.76
C SER A 35 -7.63 -7.78 -15.91
N ALA A 36 -8.21 -8.46 -16.91
CA ALA A 36 -7.93 -9.87 -17.16
C ALA A 36 -6.44 -10.11 -17.51
N SER A 37 -5.86 -9.22 -18.31
CA SER A 37 -4.46 -9.32 -18.73
C SER A 37 -3.47 -9.10 -17.59
N PHE A 38 -3.75 -8.15 -16.68
CA PHE A 38 -2.95 -7.96 -15.47
C PHE A 38 -3.08 -9.16 -14.54
N ASN A 39 -4.32 -9.57 -14.25
CA ASN A 39 -4.59 -10.67 -13.31
C ASN A 39 -3.97 -11.99 -13.77
N GLN A 40 -4.05 -12.30 -15.06
CA GLN A 40 -3.42 -13.50 -15.62
C GLN A 40 -1.92 -13.52 -15.34
N LEU A 41 -1.22 -12.42 -15.58
CA LEU A 41 0.22 -12.34 -15.32
C LEU A 41 0.51 -12.45 -13.82
N ALA A 42 -0.17 -11.63 -13.01
CA ALA A 42 0.04 -11.54 -11.56
C ALA A 42 -0.20 -12.87 -10.81
N LEU A 43 -1.02 -13.77 -11.36
CA LEU A 43 -1.34 -15.07 -10.78
C LEU A 43 -0.44 -16.22 -11.28
N THR A 44 0.28 -16.03 -12.40
CA THR A 44 1.03 -17.12 -13.05
C THR A 44 2.53 -16.96 -12.94
N THR A 45 3.04 -15.73 -12.88
CA THR A 45 4.47 -15.49 -12.75
C THR A 45 4.94 -15.63 -11.30
N ARG A 46 6.20 -16.06 -11.14
CA ARG A 46 6.93 -16.01 -9.85
C ARG A 46 7.84 -14.80 -9.75
N ASP A 47 8.06 -14.10 -10.85
CA ASP A 47 8.89 -12.90 -10.90
C ASP A 47 8.02 -11.65 -10.68
N TYR A 48 8.44 -10.83 -9.73
CA TYR A 48 7.75 -9.59 -9.38
C TYR A 48 7.90 -8.51 -10.45
N ALA A 49 9.07 -8.39 -11.08
CA ALA A 49 9.35 -7.27 -11.99
C ALA A 49 8.37 -7.22 -13.18
N PRO A 50 8.05 -8.33 -13.87
CA PRO A 50 7.04 -8.33 -14.92
C PRO A 50 5.65 -7.91 -14.45
N VAL A 51 5.26 -8.22 -13.20
CA VAL A 51 3.97 -7.79 -12.65
C VAL A 51 3.93 -6.28 -12.47
N TYR A 52 4.98 -5.72 -11.88
CA TYR A 52 5.12 -4.27 -11.71
C TYR A 52 5.08 -3.56 -13.07
N GLU A 53 5.90 -4.00 -14.02
CA GLU A 53 6.00 -3.42 -15.37
C GLU A 53 4.66 -3.50 -16.12
N LYS A 54 3.93 -4.62 -15.99
CA LYS A 54 2.60 -4.75 -16.60
C LYS A 54 1.57 -3.80 -15.98
N GLY A 55 1.64 -3.57 -14.67
CA GLY A 55 0.78 -2.61 -13.98
C GLY A 55 1.00 -1.19 -14.50
N LEU A 56 2.27 -0.78 -14.62
CA LEU A 56 2.64 0.51 -15.20
C LEU A 56 2.21 0.64 -16.65
N ALA A 57 2.55 -0.33 -17.51
CA ALA A 57 2.29 -0.28 -18.95
C ALA A 57 0.79 -0.20 -19.30
N LEU A 58 -0.07 -0.74 -18.43
CA LEU A 58 -1.53 -0.66 -18.59
C LEU A 58 -2.16 0.57 -17.93
N SER A 59 -1.38 1.40 -17.25
CA SER A 59 -1.88 2.43 -16.32
C SER A 59 -2.94 1.87 -15.36
N HIS A 60 -2.79 0.61 -14.95
CA HIS A 60 -3.81 -0.12 -14.21
C HIS A 60 -3.54 0.02 -12.71
N TYR A 61 -3.67 1.24 -12.18
CA TYR A 61 -3.45 1.56 -10.77
C TYR A 61 -4.23 2.81 -10.37
N ASN A 62 -4.45 3.02 -9.09
CA ASN A 62 -5.13 4.21 -8.59
C ASN A 62 -4.23 5.44 -8.68
N PHE A 63 -3.06 5.37 -8.04
CA PHE A 63 -2.06 6.43 -8.05
C PHE A 63 -0.65 5.90 -7.90
N LEU A 64 0.31 6.70 -8.38
CA LEU A 64 1.75 6.53 -8.30
C LEU A 64 2.35 7.46 -7.25
N LEU A 65 3.41 7.00 -6.61
CA LEU A 65 4.27 7.79 -5.75
C LEU A 65 5.53 8.26 -6.49
N SER A 66 6.29 9.15 -5.86
CA SER A 66 7.53 9.76 -6.38
C SER A 66 8.70 8.78 -6.55
N ASP A 67 8.61 7.57 -5.99
CA ASP A 67 9.53 6.46 -6.27
C ASP A 67 8.96 5.47 -7.31
N LEU A 68 7.87 5.87 -7.97
CA LEU A 68 7.07 5.09 -8.91
C LEU A 68 6.45 3.82 -8.32
N SER A 69 6.42 3.66 -7.01
CA SER A 69 5.54 2.66 -6.40
C SER A 69 4.07 3.04 -6.60
N PHE A 70 3.17 2.06 -6.71
CA PHE A 70 1.76 2.34 -6.98
C PHE A 70 0.79 1.52 -6.13
N PHE A 71 -0.43 2.04 -6.03
CA PHE A 71 -1.54 1.38 -5.34
C PHE A 71 -2.59 0.87 -6.31
N GLN A 72 -3.16 -0.30 -6.02
CA GLN A 72 -4.37 -0.82 -6.67
C GLN A 72 -5.42 -1.13 -5.62
N PHE A 73 -6.62 -0.59 -5.81
CA PHE A 73 -7.75 -0.78 -4.91
C PHE A 73 -8.95 -1.25 -5.70
N SER A 74 -9.40 -2.48 -5.45
CA SER A 74 -10.52 -3.08 -6.14
C SER A 74 -11.64 -3.38 -5.15
N HIS A 75 -12.87 -3.15 -5.59
CA HIS A 75 -14.07 -3.35 -4.80
C HIS A 75 -15.07 -4.17 -5.62
N THR A 76 -15.58 -5.25 -5.03
CA THR A 76 -16.61 -6.11 -5.65
C THR A 76 -17.92 -5.99 -4.89
N SER A 77 -17.86 -5.97 -3.56
CA SER A 77 -19.02 -5.78 -2.69
C SER A 77 -18.59 -5.26 -1.32
N GLU A 78 -19.55 -5.04 -0.42
CA GLU A 78 -19.23 -4.59 0.93
C GLU A 78 -18.34 -5.55 1.72
N THR A 79 -18.41 -6.84 1.38
CA THR A 79 -17.65 -7.90 2.03
C THR A 79 -16.63 -8.56 1.11
N GLU A 80 -16.32 -7.93 -0.02
CA GLU A 80 -15.35 -8.45 -1.00
C GLU A 80 -14.59 -7.29 -1.67
N TYR A 81 -13.34 -7.07 -1.26
CA TYR A 81 -12.44 -6.05 -1.80
C TYR A 81 -10.97 -6.42 -1.59
N ALA A 82 -10.09 -5.84 -2.40
CA ALA A 82 -8.65 -6.08 -2.30
C ALA A 82 -7.87 -4.77 -2.47
N LEU A 83 -6.81 -4.64 -1.67
CA LEU A 83 -5.90 -3.50 -1.65
C LEU A 83 -4.50 -4.01 -1.93
N ALA A 84 -3.72 -3.29 -2.74
CA ALA A 84 -2.37 -3.72 -3.08
C ALA A 84 -1.44 -2.52 -3.23
N TYR A 85 -0.21 -2.72 -2.79
CA TYR A 85 0.90 -1.80 -2.93
C TYR A 85 2.04 -2.51 -3.66
N TYR A 86 2.51 -1.87 -4.72
CA TYR A 86 3.54 -2.38 -5.62
C TYR A 86 4.75 -1.45 -5.54
N PRO A 87 5.75 -1.77 -4.69
CA PRO A 87 7.03 -1.07 -4.68
C PRO A 87 7.70 -1.12 -6.06
N ASN A 88 8.38 -0.06 -6.48
CA ASN A 88 9.20 -0.14 -7.68
C ASN A 88 10.40 -1.06 -7.43
N PRO A 89 10.57 -2.16 -8.18
CA PRO A 89 11.66 -3.11 -7.97
C PRO A 89 13.05 -2.51 -8.23
N ARG A 90 13.17 -1.35 -8.88
CA ARG A 90 14.44 -0.66 -9.15
C ARG A 90 14.73 0.45 -8.14
N LEU A 91 13.69 1.18 -7.72
CA LEU A 91 13.85 2.45 -6.98
C LEU A 91 13.46 2.35 -5.50
N SER A 92 12.38 1.65 -5.17
CA SER A 92 11.84 1.67 -3.80
C SER A 92 12.88 1.16 -2.80
N GLY A 93 12.98 1.85 -1.66
CA GLY A 93 13.92 1.57 -0.57
C GLY A 93 15.41 1.64 -0.93
N SER A 94 15.78 2.22 -2.08
CA SER A 94 17.16 2.50 -2.46
C SER A 94 17.34 4.00 -2.77
N PRO A 95 17.70 4.83 -1.77
CA PRO A 95 17.90 6.26 -1.96
C PRO A 95 18.86 6.58 -3.12
N ALA A 96 19.97 5.85 -3.22
CA ALA A 96 20.94 6.03 -4.30
C ALA A 96 20.35 5.77 -5.70
N ALA A 97 19.49 4.76 -5.85
CA ALA A 97 18.86 4.46 -7.14
C ALA A 97 17.79 5.50 -7.50
N LEU A 98 17.06 6.00 -6.50
CA LEU A 98 16.10 7.08 -6.69
C LEU A 98 16.79 8.39 -7.09
N ASP A 99 17.92 8.73 -6.44
CA ASP A 99 18.71 9.90 -6.78
C ASP A 99 19.32 9.80 -8.19
N GLU A 100 19.82 8.61 -8.57
CA GLU A 100 20.28 8.31 -9.92
C GLU A 100 19.15 8.51 -10.95
N TYR A 101 17.97 7.92 -10.73
CA TYR A 101 16.80 8.10 -11.60
C TYR A 101 16.40 9.58 -11.73
N ARG A 102 16.39 10.33 -10.61
CA ARG A 102 16.05 11.76 -10.63
C ARG A 102 17.09 12.60 -11.37
N SER A 103 18.36 12.23 -11.30
CA SER A 103 19.38 12.88 -12.13
C SER A 103 19.08 12.66 -13.61
N TYR A 104 18.65 11.45 -13.99
CA TYR A 104 18.30 11.13 -15.37
C TYR A 104 17.07 11.89 -15.86
N GLU A 105 16.05 11.99 -15.00
CA GLU A 105 14.85 12.77 -15.27
C GLU A 105 15.17 14.26 -15.49
N LYS A 106 16.06 14.80 -14.67
CA LYS A 106 16.51 16.20 -14.79
C LYS A 106 17.25 16.46 -16.11
N GLU A 107 18.21 15.61 -16.50
CA GLU A 107 18.96 15.79 -17.75
C GLU A 107 18.05 15.69 -18.99
N ARG A 108 17.04 14.81 -18.95
CA ARG A 108 15.98 14.75 -19.98
C ARG A 108 15.19 16.06 -20.03
N ASP A 109 14.72 16.55 -18.88
CA ASP A 109 13.89 17.76 -18.81
C ASP A 109 14.66 19.03 -19.22
N GLU A 110 15.99 19.04 -19.04
CA GLU A 110 16.90 20.08 -19.53
C GLU A 110 17.25 19.93 -21.03
N GLY A 111 16.80 18.85 -21.67
CA GLY A 111 16.97 18.59 -23.10
C GLY A 111 18.33 18.00 -23.47
N HIS A 112 19.11 17.52 -22.50
CA HIS A 112 20.39 16.85 -22.75
C HIS A 112 20.20 15.42 -23.25
N TRP A 113 19.08 14.77 -22.91
CA TRP A 113 18.71 13.43 -23.36
C TRP A 113 17.35 13.39 -24.04
N SER A 114 17.18 12.52 -25.02
CA SER A 114 15.87 12.19 -25.58
C SER A 114 15.05 11.30 -24.63
N ASP A 115 13.75 11.17 -24.90
CA ASP A 115 12.88 10.26 -24.15
C ASP A 115 13.35 8.79 -24.26
N GLU A 116 13.90 8.40 -25.41
CA GLU A 116 14.45 7.06 -25.63
C GLU A 116 15.73 6.81 -24.83
N GLU A 117 16.65 7.77 -24.81
CA GLU A 117 17.89 7.69 -24.00
C GLU A 117 17.56 7.63 -22.51
N PHE A 118 16.64 8.46 -22.05
CA PHE A 118 16.14 8.41 -20.67
C PHE A 118 15.53 7.05 -20.34
N ALA A 119 14.69 6.50 -21.22
CA ALA A 119 14.06 5.19 -20.99
C ALA A 119 15.09 4.06 -20.92
N GLU A 120 16.12 4.09 -21.78
CA GLU A 120 17.22 3.12 -21.76
C GLU A 120 17.97 3.19 -20.41
N LEU A 121 18.39 4.37 -19.99
CA LEU A 121 19.11 4.60 -18.73
C LEU A 121 18.27 4.21 -17.50
N ALA A 122 17.01 4.62 -17.45
CA ALA A 122 16.10 4.26 -16.36
C ALA A 122 15.86 2.75 -16.28
N SER A 123 15.78 2.07 -17.42
CA SER A 123 15.60 0.61 -17.48
C SER A 123 16.85 -0.18 -17.05
N ALA A 124 18.04 0.42 -17.24
CA ALA A 124 19.34 -0.15 -16.89
C ALA A 124 19.60 -0.14 -15.38
N ILE A 125 18.87 0.65 -14.59
CA ILE A 125 18.93 0.61 -13.12
C ILE A 125 18.60 -0.82 -12.65
N PRO A 126 19.49 -1.49 -11.90
CA PRO A 126 19.32 -2.90 -11.55
C PRO A 126 18.04 -3.17 -10.76
N VAL A 127 17.34 -4.24 -11.15
CA VAL A 127 16.21 -4.79 -10.39
C VAL A 127 16.71 -5.37 -9.06
N ARG A 128 16.06 -4.97 -7.97
CA ARG A 128 16.28 -5.45 -6.61
C ARG A 128 14.96 -5.95 -6.01
N THR A 129 14.84 -7.26 -5.85
CA THR A 129 13.59 -7.90 -5.41
C THR A 129 13.51 -8.16 -3.90
N PHE A 130 14.13 -7.32 -3.07
CA PHE A 130 14.08 -7.49 -1.61
C PHE A 130 12.87 -6.83 -0.94
N ILE A 131 12.18 -5.91 -1.63
CA ILE A 131 10.99 -5.23 -1.10
C ILE A 131 9.74 -5.98 -1.58
N PRO A 132 9.00 -6.66 -0.69
CA PRO A 132 7.84 -7.42 -1.10
C PRO A 132 6.69 -6.49 -1.51
N ARG A 133 5.99 -6.87 -2.57
CA ARG A 133 4.62 -6.39 -2.83
C ARG A 133 3.74 -6.76 -1.65
N ILE A 134 2.88 -5.84 -1.22
CA ILE A 134 1.90 -6.09 -0.16
C ILE A 134 0.51 -6.12 -0.76
N ARG A 135 -0.27 -7.14 -0.42
CA ARG A 135 -1.70 -7.19 -0.76
C ARG A 135 -2.49 -7.47 0.51
N PHE A 136 -3.66 -6.86 0.62
CA PHE A 136 -4.66 -7.15 1.62
C PHE A 136 -5.95 -7.55 0.92
N GLU A 137 -6.56 -8.64 1.36
CA GLU A 137 -7.84 -9.11 0.83
C GLU A 137 -8.85 -9.24 1.97
N TYR A 138 -10.08 -8.80 1.69
CA TYR A 138 -11.24 -9.03 2.52
C TYR A 138 -12.29 -9.77 1.71
N SER A 139 -12.70 -10.96 2.17
CA SER A 139 -13.66 -11.81 1.46
C SER A 139 -14.42 -12.71 2.43
N GLU A 140 -15.69 -12.39 2.66
CA GLU A 140 -16.60 -13.25 3.44
C GLU A 140 -16.82 -14.60 2.76
N LYS A 141 -17.03 -14.60 1.44
CA LYS A 141 -17.38 -15.83 0.68
C LYS A 141 -16.25 -16.86 0.67
N GLN A 142 -15.00 -16.41 0.73
CA GLN A 142 -13.84 -17.29 0.73
C GLN A 142 -13.45 -17.73 2.13
N TYR A 143 -14.03 -17.13 3.18
CA TYR A 143 -13.70 -17.47 4.55
C TYR A 143 -13.90 -18.95 4.85
N LYS A 144 -12.85 -19.57 5.36
CA LYS A 144 -12.84 -20.94 5.86
C LYS A 144 -11.96 -20.95 7.09
N ASN A 145 -12.54 -21.26 8.26
CA ASN A 145 -11.81 -21.32 9.53
C ASN A 145 -10.42 -21.96 9.33
N VAL A 146 -9.36 -21.28 9.75
CA VAL A 146 -7.94 -21.72 9.69
C VAL A 146 -7.36 -21.80 8.27
N ARG A 147 -8.16 -22.19 7.28
CA ARG A 147 -7.69 -22.43 5.90
C ARG A 147 -7.61 -21.16 5.06
N HIS A 148 -8.53 -20.22 5.27
CA HIS A 148 -8.63 -18.99 4.50
C HIS A 148 -9.27 -17.89 5.37
N PRO A 149 -8.47 -17.04 6.02
CA PRO A 149 -9.00 -15.97 6.85
C PRO A 149 -9.83 -14.99 6.02
N GLY A 150 -10.89 -14.41 6.61
CA GLY A 150 -11.76 -13.50 5.86
C GLY A 150 -11.14 -12.12 5.64
N ALA A 151 -10.12 -11.78 6.43
CA ALA A 151 -9.26 -10.61 6.25
C ALA A 151 -7.81 -11.06 6.40
N HIS A 152 -6.97 -10.84 5.38
CA HIS A 152 -5.57 -11.27 5.44
C HIS A 152 -4.66 -10.48 4.51
N PHE A 153 -3.37 -10.51 4.81
CA PHE A 153 -2.31 -10.01 3.96
C PHE A 153 -1.63 -11.15 3.17
N HIS A 154 -1.14 -10.79 1.99
CA HIS A 154 -0.07 -11.48 1.28
C HIS A 154 1.17 -10.57 1.27
N ILE A 155 2.34 -11.16 1.53
CA ILE A 155 3.63 -10.46 1.60
C ILE A 155 4.58 -11.09 0.59
N GLY A 156 4.68 -10.43 -0.56
CA GLY A 156 5.50 -10.86 -1.68
C GLY A 156 4.69 -11.54 -2.79
N MET A 157 5.28 -12.58 -3.36
CA MET A 157 4.78 -13.27 -4.56
C MET A 157 4.19 -14.66 -4.28
N SER A 158 4.27 -15.14 -3.05
CA SER A 158 3.58 -16.38 -2.69
C SER A 158 2.06 -16.17 -2.72
N GLY A 159 1.31 -17.23 -3.01
CA GLY A 159 -0.15 -17.21 -2.96
C GLY A 159 -0.71 -17.88 -1.69
N GLU A 160 0.14 -18.59 -0.94
CA GLU A 160 -0.25 -19.36 0.25
C GLU A 160 0.11 -18.67 1.57
N ASP A 161 0.86 -17.57 1.50
CA ASP A 161 1.27 -16.73 2.61
C ASP A 161 0.11 -15.83 3.08
N ARG A 162 -0.93 -16.43 3.66
CA ARG A 162 -2.07 -15.67 4.19
C ARG A 162 -1.83 -15.32 5.65
N TRP A 163 -1.49 -14.07 5.90
CA TRP A 163 -1.31 -13.56 7.25
C TRP A 163 -2.63 -12.97 7.73
N ALA A 164 -3.33 -13.68 8.61
CA ALA A 164 -4.63 -13.26 9.11
C ALA A 164 -4.58 -11.86 9.73
N SER A 165 -5.66 -11.11 9.61
CA SER A 165 -5.84 -9.79 10.20
C SER A 165 -7.16 -9.73 10.96
N ALA A 166 -7.14 -9.20 12.18
CA ALA A 166 -8.38 -8.94 12.92
C ALA A 166 -9.04 -7.62 12.50
N ARG A 167 -8.39 -6.81 11.65
CA ARG A 167 -8.89 -5.52 11.18
C ARG A 167 -9.36 -5.60 9.74
N LYS A 168 -10.47 -4.91 9.46
CA LYS A 168 -10.76 -4.43 8.12
C LYS A 168 -9.84 -3.26 7.81
N LEU A 169 -9.50 -3.07 6.54
CA LEU A 169 -8.69 -1.95 6.11
C LEU A 169 -9.40 -1.23 4.97
N SER A 170 -9.55 0.07 5.10
CA SER A 170 -9.90 0.95 4.00
C SER A 170 -8.68 1.27 3.14
N PRO A 171 -8.87 1.74 1.89
CA PRO A 171 -7.78 2.26 1.06
C PRO A 171 -6.86 3.25 1.80
N LEU A 172 -7.42 4.20 2.55
CA LEU A 172 -6.68 5.16 3.37
C LEU A 172 -5.84 4.46 4.45
N THR A 173 -6.43 3.57 5.24
CA THR A 173 -5.70 2.89 6.32
C THR A 173 -4.56 2.05 5.76
N PHE A 174 -4.80 1.32 4.67
CA PHE A 174 -3.76 0.58 3.98
C PHE A 174 -2.66 1.50 3.44
N ALA A 175 -3.03 2.62 2.82
CA ALA A 175 -2.09 3.64 2.36
C ALA A 175 -1.23 4.21 3.50
N LEU A 176 -1.83 4.51 4.67
CA LEU A 176 -1.11 4.99 5.85
C LEU A 176 -0.14 3.94 6.39
N LEU A 177 -0.52 2.66 6.41
CA LEU A 177 0.37 1.56 6.78
C LEU A 177 1.57 1.50 5.83
N MET A 178 1.33 1.61 4.51
CA MET A 178 2.42 1.60 3.53
C MET A 178 3.33 2.82 3.70
N ALA A 179 2.78 4.00 3.96
CA ALA A 179 3.58 5.19 4.24
C ALA A 179 4.48 5.01 5.47
N LYS A 180 3.92 4.47 6.55
CA LYS A 180 4.67 4.19 7.77
C LYS A 180 5.81 3.20 7.56
N HIS A 181 5.59 2.15 6.78
CA HIS A 181 6.54 1.05 6.63
C HIS A 181 7.54 1.24 5.49
N TYR A 182 7.15 1.88 4.39
CA TYR A 182 7.98 2.04 3.19
C TYR A 182 8.52 3.45 2.99
N HIS A 183 7.95 4.45 3.68
CA HIS A 183 8.43 5.84 3.66
C HIS A 183 8.67 6.37 5.09
N PRO A 184 9.51 5.67 5.90
CA PRO A 184 9.66 5.99 7.32
C PRO A 184 10.24 7.39 7.57
N VAL A 185 11.05 7.93 6.65
CA VAL A 185 11.58 9.29 6.75
C VAL A 185 10.45 10.33 6.68
N ASN A 186 9.55 10.19 5.69
CA ASN A 186 8.38 11.05 5.57
C ASN A 186 7.43 10.86 6.76
N TRP A 187 7.22 9.61 7.20
CA TRP A 187 6.40 9.33 8.38
C TRP A 187 6.96 9.95 9.66
N TRP A 188 8.28 9.86 9.86
CA TRP A 188 8.97 10.35 11.05
C TRP A 188 8.69 11.82 11.29
N ALA A 189 8.70 12.65 10.24
CA ALA A 189 8.44 14.09 10.34
C ALA A 189 7.05 14.44 10.93
N GLY A 190 6.06 13.55 10.79
CA GLY A 190 4.73 13.70 11.38
C GLY A 190 4.44 12.73 12.53
N SER A 191 5.44 11.96 12.98
CA SER A 191 5.29 10.98 14.05
C SER A 191 5.43 11.65 15.41
N ARG A 192 4.61 11.23 16.38
CA ARG A 192 4.77 11.69 17.77
C ARG A 192 6.13 11.32 18.36
N PHE A 193 6.74 10.24 17.85
CA PHE A 193 8.02 9.73 18.33
C PHE A 193 9.22 10.53 17.83
N SER A 194 9.01 11.50 16.93
CA SER A 194 10.03 12.48 16.56
C SER A 194 10.25 13.56 17.62
N HIS A 195 9.34 13.68 18.59
CA HIS A 195 9.39 14.64 19.69
C HIS A 195 10.07 14.05 20.95
N PRO A 196 10.57 14.92 21.86
CA PRO A 196 11.03 14.51 23.19
C PRO A 196 9.97 13.69 23.94
N VAL A 197 10.40 12.78 24.82
CA VAL A 197 9.54 11.78 25.47
C VAL A 197 8.35 12.42 26.20
N GLU A 198 8.59 13.54 26.86
CA GLU A 198 7.61 14.37 27.55
C GLU A 198 6.47 14.86 26.63
N ASP A 199 6.76 15.10 25.37
CA ASP A 199 5.82 15.65 24.39
C ASP A 199 5.10 14.56 23.58
N GLN A 200 5.57 13.31 23.60
CA GLN A 200 5.02 12.23 22.77
C GLN A 200 3.55 11.90 23.06
N ASN A 201 3.06 12.23 24.26
CA ASN A 201 1.67 12.01 24.65
C ASN A 201 0.75 13.19 24.33
N LEU A 202 1.31 14.34 23.94
CA LEU A 202 0.53 15.53 23.59
C LEU A 202 -0.35 15.25 22.36
N LEU A 203 -1.48 15.94 22.33
CA LEU A 203 -2.47 15.86 21.26
C LEU A 203 -2.04 16.82 20.13
N PHE A 204 -1.29 16.31 19.15
CA PHE A 204 -1.04 17.06 17.92
C PHE A 204 -2.08 16.66 16.87
N GLU A 205 -2.83 17.64 16.35
CA GLU A 205 -3.84 17.42 15.29
C GLU A 205 -3.23 16.81 14.02
N THR A 206 -1.94 17.04 13.78
CA THR A 206 -1.19 16.55 12.62
C THR A 206 -0.46 15.23 12.86
N CYS A 207 -0.58 14.62 14.04
CA CYS A 207 0.12 13.38 14.40
C CYS A 207 -0.30 12.19 13.52
N LEU A 208 0.62 11.69 12.70
CA LEU A 208 0.38 10.57 11.79
C LEU A 208 0.08 9.25 12.52
N ASP A 209 0.72 9.02 13.67
CA ASP A 209 0.46 7.83 14.49
C ASP A 209 -0.99 7.82 15.00
N ARG A 210 -1.51 8.97 15.44
CA ARG A 210 -2.91 9.10 15.86
C ARG A 210 -3.85 8.96 14.67
N LYS A 211 -3.52 9.56 13.53
CA LYS A 211 -4.31 9.44 12.30
C LYS A 211 -4.47 7.98 11.87
N LEU A 212 -3.39 7.19 11.91
CA LEU A 212 -3.44 5.76 11.61
C LEU A 212 -4.28 4.99 12.64
N ILE A 213 -4.11 5.24 13.94
CA ILE A 213 -4.92 4.59 14.98
C ILE A 213 -6.41 4.91 14.80
N ALA A 214 -6.76 6.17 14.54
CA ALA A 214 -8.13 6.58 14.31
C ALA A 214 -8.72 5.91 13.06
N ALA A 215 -7.96 5.83 11.96
CA ALA A 215 -8.39 5.16 10.74
C ALA A 215 -8.64 3.65 10.97
N LEU A 216 -7.73 2.96 11.69
CA LEU A 216 -7.90 1.56 12.09
C LEU A 216 -9.13 1.32 13.00
N GLN A 217 -9.47 2.29 13.85
CA GLN A 217 -10.68 2.22 14.68
C GLN A 217 -11.95 2.38 13.85
N VAL A 218 -11.97 3.35 12.93
CA VAL A 218 -13.10 3.62 12.03
C VAL A 218 -13.40 2.43 11.10
N ASP A 219 -12.37 1.80 10.55
CA ASP A 219 -12.54 0.62 9.67
C ASP A 219 -13.18 -0.58 10.40
N GLY A 220 -12.96 -0.65 11.72
CA GLY A 220 -13.49 -1.68 12.59
C GLY A 220 -12.77 -3.02 12.48
N VAL A 221 -13.41 -4.06 13.04
CA VAL A 221 -12.85 -5.42 13.12
C VAL A 221 -13.47 -6.36 12.10
N SER A 222 -12.69 -7.33 11.62
CA SER A 222 -13.20 -8.45 10.83
C SER A 222 -14.05 -9.35 11.72
N GLN A 223 -15.24 -9.71 11.24
CA GLN A 223 -16.09 -10.72 11.91
C GLN A 223 -15.75 -12.15 11.44
N PHE A 224 -14.92 -12.29 10.41
CA PHE A 224 -14.52 -13.54 9.79
C PHE A 224 -13.14 -13.96 10.27
N LEU A 225 -13.07 -14.20 11.58
CA LEU A 225 -11.89 -14.64 12.31
C LEU A 225 -12.34 -15.59 13.42
N SER A 226 -11.86 -16.83 13.42
CA SER A 226 -12.19 -17.83 14.45
C SER A 226 -11.55 -17.48 15.80
N GLU A 227 -12.03 -18.08 16.88
CA GLU A 227 -11.39 -17.92 18.20
C GLU A 227 -9.94 -18.43 18.20
N ASP A 228 -9.64 -19.52 17.48
CA ASP A 228 -8.28 -20.01 17.31
C ASP A 228 -7.39 -19.00 16.55
N GLU A 229 -7.92 -18.37 15.50
CA GLU A 229 -7.21 -17.33 14.76
C GLU A 229 -6.96 -16.08 15.62
N ARG A 230 -7.90 -15.75 16.53
CA ARG A 230 -7.73 -14.68 17.54
C ARG A 230 -6.68 -15.01 18.59
N MET A 231 -6.50 -16.29 18.93
CA MET A 231 -5.46 -16.74 19.85
C MET A 231 -4.10 -16.91 19.17
N GLY A 232 -4.08 -17.05 17.85
CA GLY A 232 -2.89 -17.21 17.03
C GLY A 232 -2.16 -15.91 16.69
N PHE A 233 -1.07 -16.03 15.94
CA PHE A 233 -0.35 -14.87 15.41
C PHE A 233 -1.11 -14.26 14.22
N HIS A 234 -1.54 -13.02 14.37
CA HIS A 234 -2.25 -12.28 13.34
C HIS A 234 -1.96 -10.79 13.45
N PHE A 235 -2.19 -10.05 12.37
CA PHE A 235 -2.09 -8.60 12.39
C PHE A 235 -3.27 -8.03 13.22
N ALA A 236 -2.90 -7.53 14.41
CA ALA A 236 -3.66 -6.85 15.46
C ALA A 236 -3.88 -7.68 16.74
N ALA A 237 -3.10 -7.37 17.79
CA ALA A 237 -3.34 -7.84 19.15
C ALA A 237 -3.98 -6.73 20.00
N LEU A 238 -5.03 -7.14 20.72
CA LEU A 238 -5.77 -6.49 21.80
C LEU A 238 -6.80 -5.42 21.41
N HIS A 239 -8.04 -5.71 21.83
CA HIS A 239 -8.97 -4.73 22.33
C HIS A 239 -8.20 -3.83 23.30
N GLY A 240 -8.17 -2.52 23.06
CA GLY A 240 -7.87 -1.61 24.16
C GLY A 240 -8.82 -2.01 25.29
N ALA A 241 -8.27 -2.33 26.47
CA ALA A 241 -9.09 -2.50 27.65
C ALA A 241 -10.00 -1.27 27.71
N VAL A 242 -11.31 -1.48 27.60
CA VAL A 242 -12.26 -0.50 28.08
C VAL A 242 -12.03 -0.50 29.58
N THR A 243 -11.18 0.40 30.05
CA THR A 243 -11.12 0.74 31.46
C THR A 243 -12.49 1.31 31.81
N THR A 244 -13.33 0.44 32.37
CA THR A 244 -14.53 0.81 33.13
C THR A 244 -14.17 1.66 34.32
#